data_AF-A0A848U5I4-F1
#
_entry.id   AF-A0A848U5I4-F1
#
_cell.length_a   1.000
_cell.length_b   1.000
_cell.length_c   1.000
_cell.angle_alpha   90.00
_cell.angle_beta   90.00
_cell.angle_gamma   90.00
#
_symmetry.space_group_name_H-M   'P 1'
#
loop_
_entity.id
_entity.type
_entity.pdbx_description
1 polymer ?
#
loop_
_entity_poly.entity_id
_entity_poly.type
_entity_poly.pdbx_seq_one_letter_code
_entity_poly.pdbx_strand_id
1 'polypeptide(L)'
;MSKSSNLNVYSGKVALPTIVFFLFLVFGYASLWWMFQNQLLPIWLITGLATFLAYGMFTIAHEASHGNISGGNEALKKWETLMGWTAASSLFFPYTAFVVIHLEHHA
;
A
#
# COMPACT_ATOMS: atom_id res chain seq x y z
N MET A 1 12.68 -34.86 -0.28
CA MET A 1 12.91 -33.42 -0.01
C MET A 1 13.75 -32.83 -1.13
N SER A 2 13.15 -32.09 -2.07
CA SER A 2 13.83 -31.06 -2.89
C SER A 2 12.82 -30.49 -3.90
N LYS A 3 12.16 -29.39 -3.51
CA LYS A 3 11.38 -28.54 -4.43
C LYS A 3 11.42 -27.06 -4.06
N SER A 4 12.23 -26.66 -3.07
CA SER A 4 12.25 -25.28 -2.55
C SER A 4 13.29 -24.36 -3.19
N SER A 5 14.13 -24.85 -4.11
CA SER A 5 15.28 -24.08 -4.62
C SER A 5 14.93 -22.91 -5.56
N ASN A 6 13.71 -22.86 -6.12
CA ASN A 6 13.32 -21.83 -7.10
C ASN A 6 12.35 -20.75 -6.59
N LEU A 7 11.76 -20.89 -5.39
CA LEU A 7 10.80 -19.90 -4.86
C LEU A 7 11.49 -18.61 -4.38
N ASN A 8 12.74 -18.72 -3.90
CA ASN A 8 13.55 -17.58 -3.45
C ASN A 8 13.91 -16.58 -4.55
N VAL A 9 13.70 -16.93 -5.83
CA VAL A 9 13.95 -16.00 -6.94
C VAL A 9 12.90 -14.89 -6.96
N TYR A 10 11.65 -15.21 -6.61
CA TYR A 10 10.48 -14.33 -6.73
C TYR A 10 9.84 -13.93 -5.39
N SER A 11 10.15 -14.63 -4.30
CA SER A 11 9.64 -14.35 -2.95
C SER A 11 10.79 -14.14 -1.95
N GLY A 12 10.51 -13.51 -0.81
CA GLY A 12 11.51 -13.26 0.23
C GLY A 12 12.45 -12.08 -0.04
N LYS A 13 12.08 -11.19 -0.99
CA LYS A 13 12.83 -9.97 -1.31
C LYS A 13 12.00 -8.74 -0.98
N VAL A 14 12.68 -7.68 -0.56
CA VAL A 14 12.05 -6.37 -0.31
C VAL A 14 11.42 -5.84 -1.60
N ALA A 15 10.13 -5.51 -1.55
CA ALA A 15 9.40 -5.01 -2.71
C ALA A 15 9.66 -3.51 -2.93
N LEU A 16 10.86 -3.17 -3.39
CA LEU A 16 11.24 -1.79 -3.72
C LEU A 16 10.22 -1.06 -4.62
N PRO A 17 9.68 -1.68 -5.68
CA PRO A 17 8.67 -1.03 -6.52
C PRO A 17 7.44 -0.58 -5.72
N THR A 18 6.99 -1.40 -4.76
CA THR A 18 5.85 -1.08 -3.90
C THR A 18 6.15 0.07 -2.94
N ILE A 19 7.38 0.17 -2.43
CA ILE A 19 7.82 1.29 -1.57
C ILE A 19 7.85 2.60 -2.37
N VAL A 20 8.42 2.59 -3.57
CA VAL A 20 8.44 3.77 -4.45
C VAL A 20 7.02 4.17 -4.84
N PHE A 21 6.16 3.20 -5.13
CA PHE A 21 4.76 3.44 -5.42
C PHE A 21 4.03 4.06 -4.23
N PHE A 22 4.25 3.58 -3.00
CA PHE A 22 3.71 4.20 -1.79
C PHE A 22 4.13 5.68 -1.67
N LEU A 23 5.41 5.99 -1.86
CA LEU A 23 5.88 7.38 -1.81
C LEU A 23 5.20 8.24 -2.88
N PHE A 24 5.10 7.73 -4.11
CA PHE A 24 4.36 8.40 -5.18
C PHE A 24 2.90 8.69 -4.79
N LEU A 25 2.20 7.74 -4.16
CA LEU A 25 0.82 7.92 -3.72
C LEU A 25 0.69 8.97 -2.61
N VAL A 26 1.60 8.98 -1.62
CA VAL A 26 1.62 9.99 -0.54
C VAL A 26 1.83 11.39 -1.12
N PHE A 27 2.82 11.56 -2.00
CA PHE A 27 3.05 12.83 -2.68
C PHE A 27 1.90 13.19 -3.63
N GLY A 28 1.27 12.20 -4.25
CA GLY A 28 0.08 12.36 -5.07
C GLY A 28 -1.08 12.96 -4.29
N TYR A 29 -1.38 12.42 -3.09
CA TYR A 29 -2.42 12.98 -2.22
C TYR A 29 -2.08 14.41 -1.75
N ALA A 30 -0.84 14.66 -1.35
CA ALA A 30 -0.41 15.99 -0.93
C ALA A 30 -0.57 17.02 -2.07
N SER A 31 -0.17 16.64 -3.29
CA SER A 31 -0.32 17.46 -4.48
C SER A 31 -1.79 17.71 -4.82
N LEU A 32 -2.62 16.65 -4.75
CA LEU A 32 -4.05 16.74 -5.05
C LEU A 32 -4.78 17.65 -4.06
N TRP A 33 -4.43 17.55 -2.78
CA TRP A 33 -4.94 18.46 -1.74
C TRP A 33 -4.56 19.92 -2.03
N TRP A 34 -3.30 20.18 -2.38
CA TRP A 34 -2.85 21.51 -2.76
C TRP A 34 -3.60 22.06 -3.99
N MET A 35 -3.80 21.24 -5.02
CA MET A 35 -4.56 21.62 -6.22
C MET A 35 -6.02 21.92 -5.90
N PHE A 36 -6.63 21.16 -4.98
CA PHE A 36 -7.99 21.39 -4.50
C PHE A 36 -8.13 22.75 -3.79
N GLN A 37 -7.22 23.06 -2.86
CA GLN A 37 -7.25 24.32 -2.11
C GLN A 37 -7.07 25.55 -3.02
N ASN A 38 -6.24 25.42 -4.05
CA ASN A 38 -5.97 26.50 -5.02
C ASN A 38 -6.93 26.49 -6.22
N GLN A 39 -7.95 25.61 -6.23
CA GLN A 39 -8.96 25.51 -7.28
C GLN A 39 -8.35 25.34 -8.70
N LEU A 40 -7.21 24.65 -8.80
CA LEU A 40 -6.46 24.51 -10.06
C LEU A 40 -7.11 23.56 -11.05
N LEU A 41 -7.97 22.66 -10.56
CA LEU A 41 -8.68 21.69 -11.38
C LEU A 41 -10.17 21.68 -10.99
N PRO A 42 -11.08 21.38 -11.92
CA PRO A 42 -12.48 21.16 -11.59
C PRO A 42 -12.63 19.95 -10.67
N ILE A 43 -13.63 20.01 -9.79
CA ILE A 43 -13.84 19.02 -8.73
C ILE A 43 -13.97 17.58 -9.23
N TRP A 44 -14.52 17.38 -10.42
CA TRP A 44 -14.68 16.04 -11.00
C TRP A 44 -13.33 15.41 -11.38
N LEU A 45 -12.35 16.20 -11.86
CA LEU A 45 -11.00 15.71 -12.13
C LEU A 45 -10.27 15.36 -10.84
N ILE A 46 -10.42 16.21 -9.82
CA ILE A 46 -9.85 15.95 -8.49
C ILE A 46 -10.39 14.63 -7.93
N THR A 47 -11.70 14.43 -8.03
CA THR A 47 -12.38 13.21 -7.57
C THR A 47 -11.89 11.97 -8.34
N GLY A 48 -11.76 12.09 -9.66
CA GLY A 48 -11.22 11.01 -10.50
C GLY A 48 -9.79 10.62 -10.10
N LEU A 49 -8.91 11.60 -9.95
CA LEU A 49 -7.53 11.38 -9.51
C LEU A 49 -7.47 10.78 -8.10
N ALA A 50 -8.30 11.28 -7.17
CA ALA A 50 -8.39 10.74 -5.82
C ALA A 50 -8.79 9.26 -5.82
N THR A 51 -9.67 8.84 -6.75
CA THR A 51 -10.09 7.44 -6.90
C THR A 51 -8.91 6.55 -7.32
N PHE A 52 -8.09 7.00 -8.27
CA PHE A 52 -6.89 6.27 -8.68
C PHE A 52 -5.86 6.15 -7.54
N LEU A 53 -5.66 7.22 -6.78
CA LEU A 53 -4.78 7.20 -5.61
C LEU A 53 -5.31 6.27 -4.51
N ALA A 54 -6.63 6.26 -4.28
CA ALA A 54 -7.29 5.39 -3.32
C ALA A 54 -7.11 3.91 -3.69
N TYR A 55 -7.29 3.56 -4.97
CA TYR A 55 -6.99 2.22 -5.46
C TYR A 55 -5.52 1.83 -5.24
N GLY A 56 -4.60 2.76 -5.50
CA GLY A 56 -3.18 2.55 -5.21
C GLY A 56 -2.90 2.30 -3.73
N MET A 57 -3.52 3.08 -2.83
CA MET A 57 -3.38 2.87 -1.39
C MET A 57 -3.95 1.52 -0.95
N PHE A 58 -5.05 1.07 -1.56
CA PHE A 58 -5.58 -0.26 -1.28
C PHE A 58 -4.54 -1.35 -1.60
N THR A 59 -3.83 -1.23 -2.72
CA THR A 59 -2.70 -2.12 -3.06
C THR A 59 -1.62 -2.11 -1.97
N ILE A 60 -1.26 -0.95 -1.43
CA ILE A 60 -0.28 -0.87 -0.33
C ILE A 60 -0.79 -1.59 0.92
N ALA A 61 -2.04 -1.36 1.31
CA ALA A 61 -2.64 -2.01 2.48
C ALA A 61 -2.74 -3.54 2.28
N HIS A 62 -3.11 -3.99 1.09
CA HIS A 62 -3.17 -5.39 0.70
C HIS A 62 -1.80 -6.07 0.83
N GLU A 63 -0.76 -5.52 0.18
CA GLU A 63 0.57 -6.10 0.21
C GLU A 63 1.20 -6.08 1.60
N ALA A 64 0.96 -5.02 2.39
CA ALA A 64 1.42 -4.94 3.77
C ALA A 64 0.75 -6.00 4.66
N SER A 65 -0.53 -6.34 4.41
CA SER A 65 -1.26 -7.36 5.17
C SER A 65 -0.67 -8.76 4.99
N HIS A 66 -0.09 -9.02 3.82
CA HIS A 66 0.58 -10.28 3.50
C HIS A 66 2.06 -10.33 3.92
N GLY A 67 2.63 -9.20 4.37
CA GLY A 67 4.07 -9.12 4.66
C GLY A 67 4.96 -9.08 3.41
N ASN A 68 4.38 -8.75 2.24
CA ASN A 68 5.06 -8.84 0.95
C ASN A 68 6.05 -7.70 0.70
N ILE A 69 5.86 -6.54 1.34
CA ILE A 69 6.70 -5.35 1.15
C ILE A 69 8.07 -5.54 1.81
N SER A 70 8.08 -6.03 3.05
CA SER A 70 9.29 -6.34 3.80
C SER A 70 9.99 -7.60 3.27
N GLY A 71 9.23 -8.51 2.63
CA GLY A 71 9.76 -9.73 2.05
C GLY A 71 10.42 -10.64 3.09
N GLY A 72 9.92 -10.64 4.32
CA GLY A 72 10.50 -11.39 5.44
C GLY A 72 11.73 -10.73 6.10
N ASN A 73 12.10 -9.52 5.70
CA ASN A 73 13.14 -8.75 6.39
C ASN A 73 12.58 -8.11 7.68
N GLU A 74 12.92 -8.69 8.83
CA GLU A 74 12.46 -8.23 10.14
C GLU A 74 12.83 -6.76 10.44
N ALA A 75 13.94 -6.24 9.92
CA ALA A 75 14.31 -4.84 10.11
C ALA A 75 13.36 -3.86 9.39
N LEU A 76 12.65 -4.33 8.34
CA LEU A 76 11.72 -3.54 7.54
C LEU A 76 10.25 -3.75 7.90
N LYS A 77 9.92 -4.77 8.68
CA LYS A 77 8.55 -5.13 9.07
C LYS A 77 7.79 -3.98 9.76
N LYS A 78 8.48 -3.19 10.59
CA LYS A 78 7.90 -2.00 11.22
C LYS A 78 7.50 -0.93 10.18
N TRP A 79 8.29 -0.79 9.12
CA TRP A 79 8.03 0.17 8.05
C TRP A 79 6.86 -0.29 7.18
N GLU A 80 6.80 -1.58 6.88
CA GLU A 80 5.63 -2.20 6.23
C GLU A 80 4.35 -1.99 7.03
N THR A 81 4.39 -2.21 8.35
CA THR A 81 3.25 -1.95 9.23
C THR A 81 2.83 -0.47 9.20
N LEU A 82 3.80 0.45 9.19
CA LEU A 82 3.52 1.89 9.07
C LEU A 82 2.87 2.23 7.72
N MET A 83 3.37 1.64 6.62
CA MET A 83 2.78 1.82 5.29
C MET A 83 1.35 1.29 5.25
N GLY A 84 1.09 0.10 5.82
CA GLY A 84 -0.24 -0.48 5.93
C GLY A 84 -1.21 0.41 6.71
N TRP A 85 -0.79 0.93 7.87
CA TRP A 85 -1.60 1.88 8.64
C TRP A 85 -1.86 3.19 7.90
N THR A 86 -0.85 3.74 7.22
CA THR A 86 -0.99 4.99 6.46
C THR A 86 -2.01 4.81 5.33
N ALA A 87 -1.86 3.72 4.57
CA ALA A 87 -2.77 3.39 3.47
C ALA A 87 -4.20 3.12 3.95
N ALA A 88 -4.37 2.29 4.98
CA ALA A 88 -5.68 1.99 5.57
C ALA A 88 -6.37 3.23 6.12
N SER A 89 -5.62 4.13 6.77
CA SER A 89 -6.15 5.39 7.30
C SER A 89 -6.67 6.30 6.18
N SER A 90 -5.97 6.36 5.03
CA SER A 90 -6.44 7.12 3.87
C SER A 90 -7.75 6.60 3.27
N LEU A 91 -8.07 5.33 3.55
CA LEU A 91 -9.27 4.62 3.10
C LEU A 91 -10.32 4.44 4.22
N PHE A 92 -10.09 5.03 5.38
CA PHE A 92 -11.01 5.01 6.53
C PHE A 92 -11.37 3.62 7.06
N PHE A 93 -10.43 2.67 7.07
CA PHE A 93 -10.63 1.38 7.74
C PHE A 93 -9.50 1.04 8.73
N PRO A 94 -9.80 0.28 9.80
CA PRO A 94 -8.78 -0.15 10.77
C PRO A 94 -7.89 -1.24 10.17
N TYR A 95 -6.59 -0.94 10.04
CA TYR A 95 -5.62 -1.83 9.39
C TYR A 95 -5.57 -3.22 10.03
N THR A 96 -5.50 -3.32 11.35
CA THR A 96 -5.39 -4.63 12.05
C THR A 96 -6.60 -5.52 11.82
N ALA A 97 -7.81 -4.96 11.80
CA ALA A 97 -9.02 -5.72 11.50
C ALA A 97 -9.01 -6.19 10.03
N PHE A 98 -8.56 -5.30 9.12
CA PHE A 98 -8.40 -5.65 7.71
C PHE A 98 -7.42 -6.82 7.53
N VAL A 99 -6.26 -6.82 8.19
CA VAL A 99 -5.31 -7.95 8.13
C VAL A 99 -5.99 -9.27 8.50
N VAL A 100 -6.73 -9.31 9.61
CA VAL A 100 -7.41 -10.53 10.06
C VAL A 100 -8.45 -11.01 9.05
N ILE A 101 -9.37 -10.12 8.64
CA ILE A 101 -10.46 -10.48 7.73
C ILE A 101 -9.91 -10.88 6.35
N HIS A 102 -8.91 -10.15 5.85
CA HIS A 102 -8.33 -10.37 4.54
C HIS A 102 -7.55 -11.69 4.46
N LEU A 103 -6.78 -12.01 5.50
CA LEU A 103 -6.06 -13.29 5.56
C LEU A 103 -7.04 -14.46 5.72
N GLU A 104 -8.11 -14.31 6.51
CA GLU A 104 -9.16 -15.33 6.62
C GLU A 104 -9.89 -15.57 5.30
N HIS A 105 -10.11 -14.52 4.49
CA HIS A 105 -10.70 -14.65 3.16
C HIS A 105 -9.84 -15.48 2.19
N HIS A 106 -8.51 -15.45 2.35
CA HIS A 106 -7.57 -16.15 1.48
C HIS A 106 -7.14 -17.54 2.00
N ALA A 107 -7.58 -17.95 3.19
CA ALA A 107 -7.29 -19.24 3.81
C ALA A 107 -8.12 -20.38 3.20
#